data_AF-A0A6J4SN83-F1
#
_entry.id   AF-A0A6J4SN83-F1
#
_cell.length_a   1.000
_cell.length_b   1.000
_cell.length_c   1.000
_cell.angle_alpha   90.00
_cell.angle_beta   90.00
_cell.angle_gamma   90.00
#
_symmetry.space_group_name_H-M   'P 1'
#
loop_
_entity.id
_entity.type
_entity.pdbx_description
1 polymer ?
#
loop_
_entity_poly.entity_id
_entity_poly.type
_entity_poly.pdbx_seq_one_letter_code
_entity_poly.pdbx_strand_id
1 'polypeptide(L)' 'MGLVSLLPQGQRHAVWARVVEEREYVDIARELRCSQSVVRKRVSRGLQGLRTQLEERT' A
#
# COMPACT_ATOMS: atom_id res chain seq x y z
N MET A 1 -5.26 -2.57 -15.91
CA MET A 1 -4.94 -2.48 -14.47
C MET A 1 -3.51 -1.98 -14.33
N GLY A 2 -3.27 -0.93 -13.54
CA GLY A 2 -1.93 -0.32 -13.36
C GLY A 2 -1.03 -1.08 -12.38
N LEU A 3 0.18 -0.55 -12.13
CA LEU A 3 1.25 -1.20 -11.34
C LEU A 3 0.83 -1.63 -9.92
N VAL A 4 -0.17 -0.97 -9.33
CA VAL A 4 -0.73 -1.33 -8.01
C VAL A 4 -1.20 -2.79 -7.95
N SER A 5 -1.74 -3.34 -9.05
CA SER A 5 -2.18 -4.74 -9.07
C SER A 5 -1.05 -5.75 -8.98
N LEU A 6 0.21 -5.34 -9.19
CA LEU A 6 1.40 -6.19 -9.10
C LEU A 6 1.96 -6.28 -7.67
N LEU A 7 1.51 -5.42 -6.75
CA LEU A 7 1.96 -5.46 -5.36
C LEU A 7 1.42 -6.70 -4.63
N PRO A 8 2.16 -7.25 -3.63
CA PRO A 8 1.63 -8.24 -2.70
C PRO A 8 0.31 -7.77 -2.08
N GLN A 9 -0.65 -8.67 -1.89
CA GLN A 9 -2.03 -8.32 -1.50
C GLN A 9 -2.11 -7.34 -0.30
N GLY A 10 -1.33 -7.60 0.76
CA GLY A 10 -1.31 -6.73 1.93
C GLY A 10 -0.76 -5.33 1.66
N GLN A 11 0.19 -5.18 0.74
CA GLN A 11 0.72 -3.87 0.32
C GLN A 11 -0.26 -3.17 -0.62
N ARG A 12 -0.82 -3.91 -1.58
CA ARG A 12 -1.83 -3.40 -2.52
C ARG A 12 -3.01 -2.77 -1.80
N HIS A 13 -3.62 -3.52 -0.88
CA HIS A 13 -4.75 -3.03 -0.09
C HIS A 13 -4.34 -1.80 0.71
N ALA A 14 -3.24 -1.88 1.47
CA ALA A 14 -2.80 -0.76 2.31
C ALA A 14 -2.51 0.52 1.50
N VAL A 15 -1.86 0.40 0.34
CA VAL A 15 -1.59 1.55 -0.56
C VAL A 15 -2.88 2.13 -1.12
N TRP A 16 -3.78 1.29 -1.62
CA TRP A 16 -5.06 1.73 -2.19
C TRP A 16 -5.90 2.47 -1.13
N ALA A 17 -6.11 1.85 0.02
CA ALA A 17 -6.91 2.43 1.10
C ALA A 17 -6.31 3.74 1.64
N ARG A 18 -4.97 3.85 1.71
CA ARG A 18 -4.32 5.06 2.23
C ARG A 18 -4.24 6.20 1.21
N VAL A 19 -4.00 5.91 -0.06
CA VAL A 19 -3.65 6.93 -1.06
C VAL A 19 -4.82 7.27 -1.96
N VAL A 20 -5.65 6.29 -2.31
CA VAL A 20 -6.80 6.49 -3.21
C VAL A 20 -8.07 6.75 -2.41
N GLU A 21 -8.30 5.97 -1.36
CA GLU A 21 -9.47 6.16 -0.47
C GLU A 21 -9.17 7.15 0.67
N GLU A 22 -7.92 7.62 0.79
CA GLU A 22 -7.45 8.59 1.80
C GLU A 22 -7.78 8.23 3.25
N ARG A 23 -8.00 6.94 3.55
CA ARG A 23 -8.41 6.47 4.88
C ARG A 23 -7.29 6.58 5.89
N GLU A 24 -7.66 6.82 7.15
CA GLU A 24 -6.72 6.88 8.26
C GLU A 24 -6.07 5.52 8.56
N TYR A 25 -4.82 5.54 8.99
CA TYR A 25 -4.06 4.31 9.30
C TYR A 25 -4.74 3.45 10.37
N VAL A 26 -5.45 4.07 11.31
CA VAL A 26 -6.17 3.38 12.39
C VAL A 26 -7.33 2.54 11.85
N ASP A 27 -8.07 3.03 10.86
CA ASP A 27 -9.23 2.33 10.30
C ASP A 27 -8.79 1.18 9.39
N ILE A 28 -7.73 1.39 8.61
CA ILE A 28 -7.11 0.34 7.80
C ILE A 28 -6.55 -0.77 8.71
N ALA A 29 -5.92 -0.40 9.83
CA ALA A 29 -5.38 -1.34 10.80
C ALA A 29 -6.48 -2.22 11.44
N ARG A 30 -7.63 -1.62 11.79
CA ARG A 30 -8.80 -2.32 12.32
C ARG A 30 -9.35 -3.32 11.30
N GLU A 31 -9.55 -2.90 10.05
CA GLU A 31 -10.04 -3.77 8.98
C GLU A 31 -9.09 -4.95 8.72
N LEU A 32 -7.79 -4.68 8.63
CA LEU A 32 -6.76 -5.68 8.35
C LEU A 32 -6.38 -6.52 9.57
N ARG A 33 -6.98 -6.24 10.74
CA ARG A 33 -6.69 -6.88 12.03
C ARG A 33 -5.18 -6.92 12.33
N CYS A 34 -4.51 -5.78 12.16
CA CYS A 34 -3.09 -5.63 12.45
C CYS A 34 -2.79 -4.28 13.12
N SER A 35 -1.54 -4.02 13.50
CA SER A 35 -1.16 -2.73 14.09
C SER A 35 -1.02 -1.65 13.01
N GLN A 36 -1.21 -0.38 13.40
CA GLN A 36 -0.95 0.76 12.51
C GLN A 36 0.49 0.74 11.95
N SER A 37 1.46 0.29 12.74
CA SER A 37 2.85 0.14 12.29
C SER A 37 3.00 -0.88 11.15
N VAL A 38 2.24 -1.99 11.19
CA VAL A 38 2.20 -2.96 10.08
C VAL A 38 1.59 -2.34 8.83
N VAL A 39 0.52 -1.55 8.96
CA VAL A 39 -0.08 -0.83 7.82
C VAL A 39 0.90 0.18 7.22
N ARG A 40 1.52 1.03 8.04
CA ARG A 40 2.52 2.02 7.58
C ARG A 40 3.68 1.34 6.85
N LYS A 41 4.18 0.21 7.38
CA LYS A 41 5.23 -0.58 6.71
C LYS A 41 4.74 -1.13 5.35
N ARG A 42 3.51 -1.65 5.26
CA ARG A 42 2.93 -2.13 4.00
C ARG A 42 2.80 -1.00 2.97
N VAL A 43 2.31 0.18 3.37
CA VAL A 43 2.21 1.35 2.49
C VAL A 43 3.59 1.78 1.99
N SER A 44 4.55 1.96 2.89
CA SER A 44 5.91 2.37 2.54
C SER A 44 6.57 1.40 1.55
N ARG A 45 6.48 0.09 1.82
CA ARG A 45 7.02 -0.95 0.92
C ARG A 45 6.30 -0.98 -0.43
N GLY A 46 4.98 -0.83 -0.43
CA GLY A 46 4.20 -0.77 -1.65
C GLY A 46 4.60 0.42 -2.54
N LEU A 47 4.68 1.63 -1.97
CA LEU A 47 5.10 2.84 -2.70
C LEU A 47 6.54 2.74 -3.22
N GLN A 48 7.47 2.18 -2.42
CA GLN A 48 8.83 1.92 -2.87
C GLN A 48 8.86 0.97 -4.07
N GLY A 49 8.11 -0.14 -4.03
CA GLY A 49 8.01 -1.08 -5.14
C GLY A 49 7.41 -0.47 -6.40
N LEU A 50 6.37 0.36 -6.27
CA LEU A 50 5.77 1.08 -7.40
C LEU A 50 6.75 2.06 -8.03
N ARG A 51 7.52 2.79 -7.21
CA ARG A 51 8.55 3.70 -7.70
C ARG A 51 9.61 2.96 -8.51
N THR A 52 10.15 1.86 -7.98
CA THR A 52 11.14 1.04 -8.72
C THR A 52 10.59 0.56 -10.06
N GLN A 53 9.34 0.07 -10.09
CA GLN A 53 8.73 -0.36 -11.36
C GLN A 53 8.48 0.77 -12.36
N LEU A 54 8.29 2.01 -11.89
CA LEU A 54 8.17 3.18 -12.78
C LEU A 54 9.54 3.60 -13.33
N GLU A 55 10.56 3.57 -12.48
CA GLU A 55 11.96 3.87 -12.87
C GLU A 55 12.46 2.86 -13.92
N GLU A 56 12.16 1.57 -13.77
CA GLU A 56 12.54 0.53 -14.74
C GLU A 56 11.83 0.64 -16.11
N ARG A 57 10.76 1.44 -16.21
CA ARG A 57 9.97 1.62 -17.43
C ARG A 57 10.29 2.91 -18.18
N THR A 58 11.16 3.75 -17.63
CA THR A 58 11.61 5.02 -18.22
C THR A 58 12.93 4.81 -18.93
#